data_AF-A0A645CKB9-F1
#
_entry.id   AF-A0A645CKB9-F1
#
_cell.length_a   1.000
_cell.length_b   1.000
_cell.length_c   1.000
_cell.angle_alpha   90.00
_cell.angle_beta   90.00
_cell.angle_gamma   90.00
#
_symmetry.space_group_name_H-M   'P 1'
#
loop_
_entity.id
_entity.type
_entity.pdbx_description
1 polymer ?
#
loop_
_entity_poly.entity_id
_entity_poly.type
_entity_poly.pdbx_seq_one_letter_code
_entity_poly.pdbx_strand_id
1 'polypeptide(L)'
;MKKLVVLNNTMDAILTGTLYYKDMMPDITVTDFLDALYNKFGMQFYINSNARSVNLKFLKDPMVPGKTGSIDLDKLKTEEPVITYSSPRQLKLVANRELEGTETKYNTYEEFLGVFDHQFYDNRRNIAMPGAVTSFFQTYISRYYITDALKDNKAYSSDFFDWDKKDNMDYEEIKMNDLCVPLSFEIAGYVYLFYLINYKHAYSDINVSGELFVPEENPAKLAFAFGWGKTKDTAPGRYNFFFASQINRDENGDFIYDQSGQKYDISLTINREDGLFNRFWKEYDAFLRHSNFEVKCTLKLSDADIFNFDMFKTAIINNQPLLLKQIKYKLNQEDAITECTFQTLRLYEPYHLEEEQKIPVYIPQKYFWDWSSVKVPNTEEDWDNAGIPWYIVSGTTDTVIIVNGEQVATKKIAMMPPTEEQFQNQEKRIFIYQYVVKPSLIPGAASVPIQQTLTYTPAIINY
;
A
#
# COMPACT_ATOMS: atom_id res chain seq x y z
N MET A 1 11.34 -9.00 -8.97
CA MET A 1 12.00 -9.33 -7.68
C MET A 1 13.50 -9.06 -7.60
N LYS A 2 14.29 -9.00 -8.70
CA LYS A 2 15.78 -8.85 -8.66
C LYS A 2 16.33 -7.63 -7.89
N LYS A 3 15.48 -6.65 -7.55
CA LYS A 3 15.82 -5.43 -6.82
C LYS A 3 15.04 -5.27 -5.52
N LEU A 4 14.34 -6.32 -5.08
CA LEU A 4 13.73 -6.29 -3.75
C LEU A 4 14.86 -6.29 -2.73
N VAL A 5 14.85 -5.30 -1.84
CA VAL A 5 15.80 -5.13 -0.76
C VAL A 5 15.07 -5.20 0.57
N VAL A 6 15.80 -5.62 1.59
CA VAL A 6 15.38 -5.52 2.98
C VAL A 6 15.87 -4.18 3.52
N LEU A 7 14.96 -3.43 4.12
CA LEU A 7 15.33 -2.21 4.83
C LEU A 7 15.82 -2.56 6.23
N ASN A 8 16.85 -1.85 6.64
CA ASN A 8 17.40 -1.96 7.98
C ASN A 8 18.05 -0.63 8.35
N ASN A 9 17.70 -0.08 9.51
CA ASN A 9 18.18 1.21 9.96
C ASN A 9 19.35 1.03 10.94
N THR A 10 20.59 1.14 10.45
CA THR A 10 21.81 1.02 11.25
C THR A 10 22.72 2.25 11.09
N MET A 11 23.11 2.85 12.21
CA MET A 11 24.00 4.02 12.21
C MET A 11 25.49 3.61 12.18
N ASP A 12 25.82 2.45 12.76
CA ASP A 12 27.20 2.03 12.94
C ASP A 12 27.94 1.74 11.64
N ALA A 13 27.20 1.39 10.58
CA ALA A 13 27.74 1.22 9.24
C ALA A 13 28.38 2.51 8.68
N ILE A 14 27.92 3.68 9.16
CA ILE A 14 28.45 4.99 8.76
C ILE A 14 29.60 5.41 9.69
N LEU A 15 29.44 5.24 11.00
CA LEU A 15 30.34 5.82 12.00
C LEU A 15 31.67 5.07 12.16
N THR A 16 31.66 3.75 12.04
CA THR A 16 32.85 2.93 12.30
C THR A 16 33.76 2.76 11.08
N GLY A 17 33.27 3.13 9.88
CA GLY A 17 33.93 2.87 8.60
C GLY A 17 34.10 1.39 8.25
N THR A 18 33.59 0.47 9.09
CA THR A 18 33.66 -0.98 8.91
C THR A 18 32.24 -1.54 8.87
N LEU A 19 31.90 -2.25 7.80
CA LEU A 19 30.57 -2.82 7.62
C LEU A 19 30.57 -4.30 8.04
N TYR A 20 29.87 -4.63 9.12
CA TYR A 20 29.61 -6.03 9.46
C TYR A 20 28.24 -6.45 8.92
N TYR A 21 28.21 -7.59 8.21
CA TYR A 21 26.96 -8.09 7.60
C TYR A 21 25.83 -8.30 8.62
N LYS A 22 26.16 -8.71 9.85
CA LYS A 22 25.17 -8.90 10.91
C LYS A 22 24.43 -7.61 11.29
N ASP A 23 25.06 -6.44 11.10
CA ASP A 23 24.44 -5.15 11.42
C ASP A 23 23.54 -4.67 10.28
N MET A 24 23.71 -5.24 9.09
CA MET A 24 22.89 -4.97 7.90
C MET A 24 21.63 -5.84 7.83
N MET A 25 21.45 -6.78 8.77
CA MET A 25 20.26 -7.63 8.86
C MET A 25 19.25 -7.08 9.88
N PRO A 26 17.94 -7.22 9.62
CA PRO A 26 16.91 -6.91 10.62
C PRO A 26 17.02 -7.84 11.83
N ASP A 27 16.57 -7.35 12.99
CA ASP A 27 16.64 -8.08 14.27
C ASP A 27 15.44 -9.03 14.41
N ILE A 28 15.32 -9.98 13.48
CA ILE A 28 14.24 -10.97 13.40
C ILE A 28 14.82 -12.39 13.28
N THR A 29 13.99 -13.39 13.58
CA THR A 29 14.40 -14.79 13.34
C THR A 29 14.34 -15.13 11.85
N VAL A 30 15.02 -16.21 11.46
CA VAL A 30 14.89 -16.75 10.09
C VAL A 30 13.43 -17.12 9.80
N THR A 31 12.72 -17.67 10.77
CA THR A 31 11.29 -18.01 10.63
C THR A 31 10.46 -16.78 10.33
N ASP A 32 10.63 -15.68 11.06
CA ASP A 32 9.89 -14.43 10.83
C ASP A 32 10.15 -13.87 9.43
N PHE A 33 11.39 -13.99 8.94
CA PHE A 33 11.76 -13.57 7.59
C PHE A 33 11.08 -14.43 6.51
N LEU A 34 11.08 -15.75 6.68
CA LEU A 34 10.42 -16.68 5.77
C LEU A 34 8.90 -16.46 5.76
N ASP A 35 8.31 -16.25 6.95
CA ASP A 35 6.89 -15.94 7.10
C ASP A 35 6.54 -14.60 6.45
N ALA A 36 7.40 -13.59 6.53
CA ALA A 36 7.17 -12.32 5.85
C ALA A 36 7.17 -12.46 4.32
N LEU A 37 8.06 -13.31 3.77
CA LEU A 37 8.08 -13.62 2.34
C LEU A 37 6.84 -14.40 1.89
N TYR A 38 6.36 -15.32 2.73
CA TYR A 38 5.09 -16.00 2.51
C TYR A 38 3.91 -15.03 2.59
N ASN A 39 3.79 -14.24 3.66
CA ASN A 39 2.67 -13.34 3.90
C ASN A 39 2.59 -12.19 2.87
N LYS A 40 3.72 -11.74 2.33
CA LYS A 40 3.74 -10.66 1.33
C LYS A 40 3.58 -11.18 -0.10
N PHE A 41 4.25 -12.28 -0.45
CA PHE A 41 4.39 -12.73 -1.84
C PHE A 41 3.84 -14.14 -2.12
N GLY A 42 3.32 -14.84 -1.12
CA GLY A 42 3.01 -16.26 -1.21
C GLY A 42 4.25 -17.11 -1.51
N MET A 43 5.45 -16.63 -1.15
CA MET A 43 6.71 -17.29 -1.52
C MET A 43 7.16 -18.28 -0.45
N GLN A 44 7.53 -19.48 -0.86
CA GLN A 44 8.03 -20.54 0.02
C GLN A 44 9.39 -21.06 -0.47
N PHE A 45 10.21 -21.50 0.48
CA PHE A 45 11.50 -22.10 0.22
C PHE A 45 11.37 -23.61 0.25
N TYR A 46 11.87 -24.25 -0.80
CA TYR A 46 11.92 -25.69 -0.91
C TYR A 46 13.37 -26.15 -0.87
N ILE A 47 13.73 -26.84 0.20
CA ILE A 47 15.10 -27.32 0.42
C ILE A 47 15.20 -28.73 -0.15
N ASN A 48 16.05 -28.91 -1.16
CA ASN A 48 16.44 -30.22 -1.64
C ASN A 48 17.80 -30.58 -1.01
N SER A 49 17.75 -31.34 0.09
CA SER A 49 18.95 -31.76 0.83
C SER A 49 19.89 -32.63 -0.01
N ASN A 50 19.36 -33.45 -0.91
CA ASN A 50 20.16 -34.33 -1.78
C ASN A 50 20.99 -33.52 -2.78
N ALA A 51 20.36 -32.54 -3.43
CA ALA A 51 21.02 -31.64 -4.38
C ALA A 51 21.76 -30.47 -3.70
N ARG A 52 21.64 -30.33 -2.37
CA ARG A 52 22.12 -29.18 -1.58
C ARG A 52 21.69 -27.85 -2.19
N SER A 53 20.47 -27.81 -2.70
CA SER A 53 19.92 -26.65 -3.41
C SER A 53 18.66 -26.18 -2.71
N VAL A 54 18.45 -24.86 -2.70
CA VAL A 54 17.22 -24.24 -2.22
C VAL A 54 16.51 -23.62 -3.42
N ASN A 55 15.25 -23.97 -3.61
CA ASN A 55 14.40 -23.43 -4.66
C ASN A 55 13.34 -22.51 -4.06
N LEU A 56 12.99 -21.45 -4.78
CA LEU A 56 11.91 -20.54 -4.42
C LEU A 56 10.69 -20.89 -5.28
N LYS A 57 9.53 -21.05 -4.65
CA LYS A 57 8.26 -21.29 -5.34
C LYS A 57 7.19 -20.32 -4.83
N PHE A 58 6.32 -19.87 -5.72
CA PHE A 58 5.19 -19.02 -5.37
C PHE A 58 3.91 -19.85 -5.30
N LEU A 59 3.09 -19.61 -4.28
CA LEU A 59 1.83 -20.33 -4.03
C LEU A 59 0.87 -20.24 -5.22
N LYS A 60 0.83 -19.11 -5.92
CA LYS A 60 -0.01 -18.93 -7.13
C LYS A 60 0.32 -19.90 -8.27
N ASP A 61 1.55 -20.41 -8.32
CA ASP A 61 2.00 -21.19 -9.47
C ASP A 61 1.34 -22.58 -9.52
N PRO A 62 1.32 -23.39 -8.43
CA PRO A 62 0.56 -24.64 -8.42
C PRO A 62 -0.96 -24.45 -8.49
N MET A 63 -1.50 -23.26 -8.15
CA MET A 63 -2.95 -22.99 -8.27
C MET A 63 -3.44 -22.99 -9.73
N VAL A 64 -2.52 -22.86 -10.69
CA VAL A 64 -2.84 -22.94 -12.13
C VAL A 64 -2.49 -24.34 -12.64
N PRO A 65 -3.48 -25.20 -12.97
CA PRO A 65 -3.22 -26.56 -13.44
C PRO A 65 -2.19 -26.61 -14.59
N GLY A 66 -1.15 -27.44 -14.41
CA GLY A 66 -0.11 -27.67 -15.42
C GLY A 66 1.03 -26.65 -15.45
N LYS A 67 0.92 -25.52 -14.75
CA LYS A 67 1.96 -24.47 -14.75
C LYS A 67 3.28 -24.93 -14.11
N THR A 68 3.21 -25.76 -13.08
CA THR A 68 4.38 -26.34 -12.41
C THR A 68 4.83 -27.68 -13.01
N GLY A 69 4.24 -28.06 -14.15
CA GLY A 69 4.33 -29.41 -14.69
C GLY A 69 3.43 -30.39 -13.95
N SER A 70 3.23 -31.57 -14.55
CA SER A 70 2.32 -32.57 -14.01
C SER A 70 2.96 -33.95 -13.87
N ILE A 71 2.42 -34.74 -12.94
CA ILE A 71 2.72 -36.17 -12.78
C ILE A 71 1.41 -36.96 -12.84
N ASP A 72 1.37 -37.97 -13.70
CA ASP A 72 0.22 -38.88 -13.80
C ASP A 72 0.39 -40.01 -12.78
N LEU A 73 -0.56 -40.09 -11.85
CA LEU A 73 -0.58 -41.08 -10.78
C LEU A 73 -1.68 -42.13 -10.98
N ASP A 74 -2.40 -42.11 -12.10
CA ASP A 74 -3.57 -42.99 -12.30
C ASP A 74 -3.22 -44.46 -12.24
N LYS A 75 -2.03 -44.84 -12.70
CA LYS A 75 -1.55 -46.23 -12.68
C LYS A 75 -1.13 -46.71 -11.29
N LEU A 76 -0.94 -45.79 -10.34
CA LEU A 76 -0.48 -46.08 -8.99
C LEU A 76 -1.62 -46.22 -7.99
N LYS A 77 -2.86 -45.89 -8.39
CA LYS A 77 -4.05 -46.02 -7.54
C LYS A 77 -4.30 -47.48 -7.19
N THR A 78 -4.61 -47.73 -5.92
CA THR A 78 -5.12 -49.03 -5.47
C THR A 78 -6.63 -49.03 -5.28
N GLU A 79 -7.25 -47.85 -5.21
CA GLU A 79 -8.68 -47.64 -5.03
C GLU A 79 -9.13 -46.31 -5.66
N GLU A 80 -10.44 -46.12 -5.80
CA GLU A 80 -10.99 -44.87 -6.31
C GLU A 80 -10.88 -43.74 -5.28
N PRO A 81 -10.55 -42.50 -5.70
CA PRO A 81 -10.42 -41.37 -4.80
C PRO A 81 -11.75 -40.98 -4.14
N VAL A 82 -11.69 -40.60 -2.87
CA VAL A 82 -12.83 -40.08 -2.09
C VAL A 82 -12.70 -38.57 -1.95
N ILE A 83 -13.71 -37.83 -2.40
CA ILE A 83 -13.75 -36.36 -2.34
C ILE A 83 -14.56 -35.91 -1.13
N THR A 84 -14.02 -34.96 -0.38
CA THR A 84 -14.69 -34.27 0.72
C THR A 84 -14.81 -32.79 0.38
N TYR A 85 -16.04 -32.30 0.25
CA TYR A 85 -16.32 -30.91 -0.08
C TYR A 85 -16.12 -30.02 1.16
N SER A 86 -15.36 -28.95 0.98
CA SER A 86 -15.10 -27.90 1.96
C SER A 86 -15.97 -26.67 1.67
N SER A 87 -16.24 -25.87 2.71
CA SER A 87 -16.95 -24.60 2.52
C SER A 87 -16.04 -23.58 1.81
N PRO A 88 -16.60 -22.75 0.90
CA PRO A 88 -15.90 -21.63 0.31
C PRO A 88 -15.30 -20.69 1.35
N ARG A 89 -14.10 -20.19 1.06
CA ARG A 89 -13.42 -19.20 1.90
C ARG A 89 -12.95 -18.02 1.06
N GLN A 90 -12.92 -16.84 1.66
CA GLN A 90 -12.35 -15.64 1.06
C GLN A 90 -10.95 -15.39 1.62
N LEU A 91 -10.02 -14.96 0.77
CA LEU A 91 -8.75 -14.42 1.23
C LEU A 91 -8.93 -13.01 1.83
N LYS A 92 -8.30 -12.77 2.97
CA LYS A 92 -8.14 -11.43 3.55
C LYS A 92 -6.68 -11.13 3.77
N LEU A 93 -6.18 -10.07 3.15
CA LEU A 93 -4.80 -9.61 3.32
C LEU A 93 -4.79 -8.34 4.17
N VAL A 94 -4.06 -8.36 5.29
CA VAL A 94 -3.99 -7.23 6.22
C VAL A 94 -2.61 -6.60 6.16
N ALA A 95 -2.57 -5.31 5.85
CA ALA A 95 -1.34 -4.53 5.75
C ALA A 95 -0.82 -4.13 7.15
N ASN A 96 0.50 -4.16 7.35
CA ASN A 96 1.11 -3.69 8.59
C ASN A 96 1.34 -2.17 8.56
N ARG A 97 0.39 -1.42 9.14
CA ARG A 97 0.33 0.06 9.16
C ARG A 97 0.87 0.67 10.45
N GLU A 98 1.94 0.12 11.00
CA GLU A 98 2.49 0.60 12.28
C GLU A 98 3.16 1.99 12.17
N LEU A 99 3.70 2.32 11.00
CA LEU A 99 4.45 3.56 10.80
C LEU A 99 3.55 4.76 10.54
N GLU A 100 3.97 5.92 11.05
CA GLU A 100 3.32 7.20 10.76
C GLU A 100 3.26 7.45 9.25
N GLY A 101 2.11 7.90 8.77
CA GLY A 101 1.85 8.19 7.36
C GLY A 101 1.42 6.97 6.55
N THR A 102 1.25 5.80 7.18
CA THR A 102 0.67 4.59 6.58
C THR A 102 -0.79 4.36 6.95
N GLU A 103 -1.38 5.27 7.74
CA GLU A 103 -2.75 5.15 8.21
C GLU A 103 -3.72 5.18 7.03
N THR A 104 -4.79 4.40 7.15
CA THR A 104 -5.90 4.42 6.19
C THR A 104 -7.16 4.87 6.91
N LYS A 105 -7.97 5.68 6.22
CA LYS A 105 -9.23 6.17 6.80
C LYS A 105 -10.28 5.05 6.94
N TYR A 106 -10.22 4.10 6.02
CA TYR A 106 -11.04 2.90 5.98
C TYR A 106 -10.13 1.68 5.83
N ASN A 107 -10.64 0.49 6.15
CA ASN A 107 -9.84 -0.73 6.05
C ASN A 107 -9.61 -1.12 4.59
N THR A 108 -10.66 -1.06 3.75
CA THR A 108 -10.58 -1.47 2.34
C THR A 108 -10.56 -0.28 1.39
N TYR A 109 -9.97 -0.50 0.21
CA TYR A 109 -9.93 0.52 -0.83
C TYR A 109 -11.32 0.85 -1.38
N GLU A 110 -12.20 -0.15 -1.46
CA GLU A 110 -13.58 0.00 -1.94
C GLU A 110 -14.42 0.90 -1.04
N GLU A 111 -14.34 0.70 0.29
CA GLU A 111 -15.02 1.55 1.28
C GLU A 111 -14.51 2.98 1.20
N PHE A 112 -13.20 3.16 1.05
CA PHE A 112 -12.59 4.48 0.93
C PHE A 112 -13.08 5.21 -0.32
N LEU A 113 -13.08 4.56 -1.49
CA LEU A 113 -13.52 5.18 -2.74
C LEU A 113 -15.01 5.55 -2.73
N GLY A 114 -15.85 4.71 -2.11
CA GLY A 114 -17.29 4.94 -2.04
C GLY A 114 -17.67 6.27 -1.38
N VAL A 115 -16.85 6.78 -0.45
CA VAL A 115 -17.08 8.09 0.21
C VAL A 115 -16.98 9.24 -0.78
N PHE A 116 -16.13 9.12 -1.80
CA PHE A 116 -15.84 10.17 -2.77
C PHE A 116 -16.57 9.98 -4.10
N ASP A 117 -17.59 9.11 -4.13
CA ASP A 117 -18.25 8.68 -5.38
C ASP A 117 -17.23 8.21 -6.42
N HIS A 118 -16.15 7.58 -5.94
CA HIS A 118 -15.02 7.12 -6.74
C HIS A 118 -14.29 8.22 -7.51
N GLN A 119 -14.40 9.51 -7.15
CA GLN A 119 -13.77 10.61 -7.89
C GLN A 119 -12.53 11.19 -7.18
N PHE A 120 -11.41 11.25 -7.90
CA PHE A 120 -10.19 11.92 -7.43
C PHE A 120 -9.48 12.65 -8.56
N TYR A 121 -8.86 13.78 -8.25
CA TYR A 121 -7.87 14.38 -9.14
C TYR A 121 -6.51 13.70 -8.95
N ASP A 122 -5.91 13.21 -10.04
CA ASP A 122 -4.53 12.74 -10.04
C ASP A 122 -3.57 13.92 -9.97
N ASN A 123 -3.03 14.17 -8.77
CA ASN A 123 -2.01 15.17 -8.59
C ASN A 123 -0.66 14.60 -9.07
N ARG A 124 -0.37 14.92 -10.33
CA ARG A 124 0.92 14.69 -10.98
C ARG A 124 1.69 15.99 -10.95
N ARG A 125 2.99 15.93 -10.67
CA ARG A 125 3.80 17.13 -10.46
C ARG A 125 3.85 18.05 -11.68
N ASN A 126 3.93 17.49 -12.88
CA ASN A 126 4.06 18.24 -14.13
C ASN A 126 2.73 18.82 -14.64
N ILE A 127 1.63 18.62 -13.90
CA ILE A 127 0.32 19.17 -14.24
C ILE A 127 -0.06 20.16 -13.14
N ALA A 128 -0.14 21.44 -13.49
CA ALA A 128 -0.62 22.45 -12.57
C ALA A 128 -2.03 22.03 -12.10
N MET A 129 -2.19 21.90 -10.78
CA MET A 129 -3.51 21.63 -10.24
C MET A 129 -4.44 22.80 -10.62
N PRO A 130 -5.67 22.51 -11.09
CA PRO A 130 -6.71 23.54 -11.15
C PRO A 130 -6.84 24.23 -9.78
N GLY A 131 -7.41 25.44 -9.75
CA GLY A 131 -7.75 26.09 -8.48
C GLY A 131 -8.59 25.16 -7.57
N ALA A 132 -8.54 25.38 -6.26
CA ALA A 132 -9.30 24.68 -5.20
C ALA A 132 -9.88 23.30 -5.58
N VAL A 133 -8.99 22.34 -5.83
CA VAL A 133 -9.34 20.90 -5.85
C VAL A 133 -9.83 20.49 -4.46
N THR A 134 -10.80 19.59 -4.39
CA THR A 134 -11.42 19.13 -3.14
C THR A 134 -10.77 17.88 -2.59
N SER A 135 -10.40 16.97 -3.46
CA SER A 135 -9.81 15.69 -3.12
C SER A 135 -8.86 15.27 -4.23
N PHE A 136 -7.62 14.94 -3.87
CA PHE A 136 -6.63 14.54 -4.86
C PHE A 136 -5.78 13.40 -4.34
N PHE A 137 -5.29 12.61 -5.29
CA PHE A 137 -4.38 11.52 -5.05
C PHE A 137 -2.99 11.91 -5.55
N GLN A 138 -2.00 11.97 -4.66
CA GLN A 138 -0.60 12.11 -5.05
C GLN A 138 -0.04 10.72 -5.36
N THR A 139 -0.14 10.36 -6.65
CA THR A 139 0.23 9.04 -7.19
C THR A 139 1.67 8.64 -6.82
N TYR A 140 2.58 9.61 -6.82
CA TYR A 140 4.01 9.45 -6.62
C TYR A 140 4.44 9.29 -5.15
N ILE A 141 3.53 9.43 -4.19
CA ILE A 141 3.76 9.06 -2.78
C ILE A 141 2.66 8.15 -2.22
N SER A 142 1.71 7.71 -3.07
CA SER A 142 0.56 6.89 -2.67
C SER A 142 -0.22 7.46 -1.49
N ARG A 143 -0.55 8.76 -1.55
CA ARG A 143 -1.26 9.47 -0.48
C ARG A 143 -2.43 10.27 -1.00
N TYR A 144 -3.54 10.20 -0.29
CA TYR A 144 -4.79 10.90 -0.58
C TYR A 144 -4.91 12.13 0.31
N TYR A 145 -5.34 13.22 -0.29
CA TYR A 145 -5.52 14.49 0.37
C TYR A 145 -6.94 15.00 0.18
N ILE A 146 -7.40 15.76 1.16
CA ILE A 146 -8.62 16.54 1.09
C ILE A 146 -8.29 18.00 1.36
N THR A 147 -9.00 18.89 0.68
CA THR A 147 -8.85 20.33 0.83
C THR A 147 -9.99 20.82 1.71
N ASP A 148 -9.64 21.58 2.73
CA ASP A 148 -10.63 22.21 3.59
C ASP A 148 -11.15 23.52 2.98
N ALA A 149 -12.19 24.10 3.61
CA ALA A 149 -12.77 25.36 3.18
C ALA A 149 -11.82 26.57 3.29
N LEU A 150 -10.64 26.42 3.89
CA LEU A 150 -9.58 27.44 3.92
C LEU A 150 -8.48 27.20 2.87
N LYS A 151 -8.65 26.17 2.02
CA LYS A 151 -7.69 25.73 1.00
C LYS A 151 -6.43 25.11 1.59
N ASP A 152 -6.52 24.60 2.82
CA ASP A 152 -5.45 23.80 3.40
C ASP A 152 -5.60 22.34 2.98
N ASN A 153 -4.54 21.78 2.42
CA ASN A 153 -4.50 20.40 1.96
C ASN A 153 -4.04 19.52 3.11
N LYS A 154 -4.90 18.58 3.53
CA LYS A 154 -4.61 17.66 4.62
C LYS A 154 -4.54 16.24 4.11
N ALA A 155 -3.51 15.53 4.54
CA ALA A 155 -3.42 14.08 4.34
C ALA A 155 -4.67 13.44 4.96
N TYR A 156 -5.38 12.66 4.16
CA TYR A 156 -6.65 12.06 4.55
C TYR A 156 -6.56 10.54 4.67
N SER A 157 -5.79 9.90 3.79
CA SER A 157 -5.53 8.45 3.82
C SER A 157 -4.25 8.13 3.05
N SER A 158 -3.67 6.96 3.29
CA SER A 158 -2.65 6.34 2.44
C SER A 158 -3.24 5.27 1.52
N ASP A 159 -2.41 4.67 0.67
CA ASP A 159 -2.76 3.56 -0.24
C ASP A 159 -2.53 2.16 0.37
N PHE A 160 -2.17 2.06 1.66
CA PHE A 160 -1.89 0.80 2.36
C PHE A 160 -3.15 0.11 2.89
N PHE A 161 -4.21 0.07 2.07
CA PHE A 161 -5.47 -0.59 2.42
C PHE A 161 -5.31 -2.12 2.53
N ASP A 162 -6.23 -2.76 3.25
CA ASP A 162 -6.37 -4.21 3.30
C ASP A 162 -7.11 -4.73 2.05
N TRP A 163 -6.90 -6.01 1.71
CA TRP A 163 -7.75 -6.72 0.76
C TRP A 163 -8.83 -7.47 1.52
N ASP A 164 -10.07 -7.04 1.34
CA ASP A 164 -11.24 -7.70 1.90
C ASP A 164 -12.50 -7.34 1.09
N LYS A 165 -13.11 -8.33 0.45
CA LYS A 165 -14.38 -8.20 -0.29
C LYS A 165 -15.61 -8.29 0.59
N LYS A 166 -15.45 -8.75 1.84
CA LYS A 166 -16.51 -8.92 2.84
C LYS A 166 -17.68 -9.78 2.35
N ASP A 167 -17.40 -10.77 1.52
CA ASP A 167 -18.40 -11.74 1.09
C ASP A 167 -18.84 -12.58 2.29
N ASN A 168 -20.04 -13.16 2.20
CA ASN A 168 -20.59 -14.01 3.26
C ASN A 168 -19.95 -15.41 3.24
N MET A 169 -18.66 -15.47 3.58
CA MET A 169 -17.82 -16.67 3.57
C MET A 169 -16.82 -16.62 4.74
N ASP A 170 -16.25 -17.77 5.10
CA ASP A 170 -15.19 -17.83 6.10
C ASP A 170 -13.89 -17.24 5.55
N TYR A 171 -13.04 -16.70 6.43
CA TYR A 171 -11.78 -16.09 6.02
C TYR A 171 -10.60 -17.04 6.08
N GLU A 172 -9.73 -16.98 5.07
CA GLU A 172 -8.29 -17.22 5.23
C GLU A 172 -7.61 -15.85 5.41
N GLU A 173 -7.22 -15.51 6.63
CA GLU A 173 -6.59 -14.22 6.93
C GLU A 173 -5.07 -14.35 6.93
N ILE A 174 -4.39 -13.49 6.16
CA ILE A 174 -2.94 -13.38 6.12
C ILE A 174 -2.57 -11.95 6.51
N LYS A 175 -1.78 -11.82 7.59
CA LYS A 175 -1.26 -10.55 8.07
C LYS A 175 0.16 -10.36 7.57
N MET A 176 0.44 -9.25 6.91
CA MET A 176 1.81 -8.94 6.49
C MET A 176 2.67 -8.67 7.72
N ASN A 177 3.80 -9.37 7.82
CA ASN A 177 4.73 -9.18 8.95
C ASN A 177 5.61 -7.95 8.73
N ASP A 178 5.94 -7.64 7.47
CA ASP A 178 6.79 -6.52 7.13
C ASP A 178 6.02 -5.19 7.13
N LEU A 179 6.69 -4.11 7.52
CA LEU A 179 6.09 -2.80 7.61
C LEU A 179 5.73 -2.24 6.23
N CYS A 180 4.55 -1.62 6.15
CA CYS A 180 4.30 -0.62 5.12
C CYS A 180 5.18 0.59 5.41
N VAL A 181 5.77 1.16 4.37
CA VAL A 181 6.69 2.30 4.51
C VAL A 181 6.25 3.40 3.55
N PRO A 182 5.77 4.54 4.06
CA PRO A 182 5.26 5.61 3.22
C PRO A 182 6.42 6.38 2.58
N LEU A 183 6.10 7.16 1.57
CA LEU A 183 7.00 8.19 1.07
C LEU A 183 6.64 9.54 1.69
N SER A 184 7.65 10.35 1.97
CA SER A 184 7.46 11.74 2.43
C SER A 184 8.13 12.75 1.51
N PHE A 185 7.66 13.98 1.58
CA PHE A 185 8.11 15.14 0.84
C PHE A 185 8.32 16.30 1.82
N GLU A 186 9.51 16.43 2.41
CA GLU A 186 9.73 17.48 3.42
C GLU A 186 11.08 18.18 3.33
N ILE A 187 12.17 17.50 2.95
CA ILE A 187 13.51 18.09 3.07
C ILE A 187 14.13 18.39 1.70
N ALA A 188 14.40 19.68 1.45
CA ALA A 188 15.08 20.20 0.26
C ALA A 188 14.44 19.86 -1.10
N GLY A 189 13.18 19.41 -1.08
CA GLY A 189 12.40 19.01 -2.24
C GLY A 189 12.42 17.51 -2.53
N TYR A 190 13.21 16.68 -1.85
CA TYR A 190 13.34 15.27 -2.24
C TYR A 190 12.16 14.41 -1.77
N VAL A 191 11.82 13.40 -2.59
CA VAL A 191 10.92 12.31 -2.21
C VAL A 191 11.78 11.16 -1.66
N TYR A 192 11.51 10.73 -0.44
CA TYR A 192 12.27 9.68 0.21
C TYR A 192 11.37 8.71 0.96
N LEU A 193 11.87 7.48 1.11
CA LEU A 193 11.22 6.43 1.86
C LEU A 193 11.28 6.75 3.35
N PHE A 194 10.11 6.93 3.96
CA PHE A 194 9.94 7.41 5.32
C PHE A 194 9.98 6.25 6.31
N TYR A 195 11.14 5.57 6.36
CA TYR A 195 11.39 4.46 7.27
C TYR A 195 11.86 4.98 8.63
N LEU A 196 10.99 5.74 9.31
CA LEU A 196 11.26 6.35 10.61
C LEU A 196 11.11 5.35 11.77
N ILE A 197 11.83 4.24 11.70
CA ILE A 197 12.07 3.41 12.87
C ILE A 197 13.35 3.87 13.56
N ASN A 198 13.47 3.62 14.86
CA ASN A 198 14.72 3.83 15.58
C ASN A 198 15.88 3.09 14.88
N TYR A 199 17.08 3.63 15.02
CA TYR A 199 18.28 3.14 14.39
C TYR A 199 19.11 2.34 15.39
N LYS A 200 19.75 1.28 14.90
CA LYS A 200 20.62 0.42 15.70
C LYS A 200 21.94 1.12 16.03
N HIS A 201 22.31 1.03 17.31
CA HIS A 201 23.57 1.48 17.91
C HIS A 201 24.29 0.32 18.61
N ALA A 202 24.88 -0.57 17.82
CA ALA A 202 25.70 -1.65 18.33
C ALA A 202 27.10 -1.18 18.76
N TYR A 203 27.60 -0.08 18.21
CA TYR A 203 29.01 0.35 18.35
C TYR A 203 29.21 1.85 18.55
N SER A 204 28.14 2.62 18.75
CA SER A 204 28.20 4.07 18.85
C SER A 204 27.30 4.59 19.96
N ASP A 205 27.83 5.48 20.80
CA ASP A 205 27.07 6.19 21.82
C ASP A 205 26.65 7.58 21.31
N ILE A 206 25.46 8.03 21.66
CA ILE A 206 25.02 9.39 21.39
C ILE A 206 25.37 10.26 22.60
N ASN A 207 26.08 11.37 22.37
CA ASN A 207 26.25 12.42 23.37
C ASN A 207 25.49 13.67 22.91
N VAL A 208 24.53 14.12 23.72
CA VAL A 208 23.80 15.36 23.48
C VAL A 208 24.12 16.32 24.62
N SER A 209 24.79 17.43 24.30
CA SER A 209 25.12 18.49 25.28
C SER A 209 25.93 18.03 26.49
N GLY A 210 26.77 16.99 26.34
CA GLY A 210 27.60 16.45 27.41
C GLY A 210 26.97 15.26 28.15
N GLU A 211 25.69 14.97 27.92
CA GLU A 211 25.00 13.82 28.51
C GLU A 211 25.01 12.63 27.56
N LEU A 212 25.35 11.46 28.10
CA LEU A 212 25.24 10.18 27.39
C LEU A 212 23.76 9.84 27.25
N PHE A 213 23.29 9.80 26.01
CA PHE A 213 22.00 9.28 25.66
C PHE A 213 22.16 7.80 25.33
N VAL A 214 21.57 6.94 26.17
CA VAL A 214 21.45 5.50 25.90
C VAL A 214 20.17 5.31 25.09
N PRO A 215 20.25 4.99 23.78
CA PRO A 215 19.06 4.71 22.99
C PRO A 215 18.31 3.52 23.60
N GLU A 216 16.98 3.57 23.61
CA GLU A 216 16.20 2.34 23.85
C GLU A 216 16.60 1.30 22.79
N GLU A 217 16.89 0.07 23.23
CA GLU A 217 17.03 -1.06 22.30
C GLU A 217 15.73 -1.16 21.50
N ASN A 218 15.78 -0.73 20.24
CA ASN A 218 14.67 -0.87 19.35
C ASN A 218 15.12 -1.74 18.18
N PRO A 219 14.63 -2.99 18.09
CA PRO A 219 15.06 -3.91 17.06
C PRO A 219 14.70 -3.37 15.69
N ALA A 220 15.62 -3.47 14.75
CA ALA A 220 15.34 -3.13 13.36
C ALA A 220 14.18 -3.99 12.83
N LYS A 221 13.04 -3.36 12.54
CA LYS A 221 11.83 -4.03 12.07
C LYS A 221 11.91 -4.37 10.60
N LEU A 222 11.38 -5.52 10.20
CA LEU A 222 11.41 -5.92 8.80
C LEU A 222 10.56 -5.00 7.92
N ALA A 223 11.13 -4.53 6.81
CA ALA A 223 10.38 -3.92 5.72
C ALA A 223 11.03 -4.25 4.39
N PHE A 224 10.21 -4.46 3.36
CA PHE A 224 10.71 -4.61 1.98
C PHE A 224 10.54 -3.32 1.19
N ALA A 225 11.48 -3.05 0.29
CA ALA A 225 11.34 -2.01 -0.73
C ALA A 225 12.04 -2.46 -2.02
N PHE A 226 11.82 -1.75 -3.11
CA PHE A 226 12.63 -1.92 -4.31
C PHE A 226 13.75 -0.89 -4.35
N GLY A 227 15.00 -1.37 -4.43
CA GLY A 227 16.19 -0.54 -4.59
C GLY A 227 16.45 -0.23 -6.06
N TRP A 228 15.73 0.72 -6.63
CA TRP A 228 15.81 1.06 -8.06
C TRP A 228 17.11 1.74 -8.47
N GLY A 229 17.84 2.34 -7.52
CA GLY A 229 18.97 3.21 -7.81
C GLY A 229 18.53 4.48 -8.54
N LYS A 230 19.46 5.14 -9.24
CA LYS A 230 19.15 6.34 -10.04
C LYS A 230 18.29 5.96 -11.24
N THR A 231 17.02 6.32 -11.20
CA THR A 231 16.04 6.06 -12.28
C THR A 231 16.40 6.86 -13.54
N LYS A 232 16.06 6.32 -14.72
CA LYS A 232 16.45 6.88 -16.02
C LYS A 232 15.64 8.12 -16.40
N ASP A 233 14.38 8.15 -15.96
CA ASP A 233 13.37 9.14 -16.38
C ASP A 233 13.26 10.33 -15.43
N THR A 234 14.04 10.35 -14.35
CA THR A 234 14.12 11.51 -13.48
C THR A 234 15.17 12.47 -14.01
N ALA A 235 14.73 13.58 -14.60
CA ALA A 235 15.61 14.69 -14.96
C ALA A 235 16.49 15.08 -13.76
N PRO A 236 17.73 15.59 -13.95
CA PRO A 236 18.52 16.09 -12.83
C PRO A 236 17.78 17.26 -12.17
N GLY A 237 17.22 17.02 -10.98
CA GLY A 237 16.36 17.96 -10.27
C GLY A 237 16.06 17.51 -8.83
N ARG A 238 15.38 18.38 -8.06
CA ARG A 238 15.15 18.24 -6.61
C ARG A 238 14.19 17.09 -6.22
N TYR A 239 13.76 16.22 -7.15
CA TYR A 239 12.53 15.42 -7.00
C TYR A 239 12.65 13.93 -7.33
N ASN A 240 13.88 13.41 -7.45
CA ASN A 240 14.03 12.03 -7.93
C ASN A 240 13.89 11.02 -6.77
N PHE A 241 13.40 9.83 -7.10
CA PHE A 241 13.38 8.66 -6.22
C PHE A 241 14.79 8.09 -6.14
N PHE A 242 15.61 8.59 -5.23
CA PHE A 242 17.05 8.35 -5.35
C PHE A 242 17.52 6.99 -4.83
N PHE A 243 16.74 6.26 -4.02
CA PHE A 243 17.28 5.10 -3.30
C PHE A 243 16.37 3.87 -3.22
N ALA A 244 15.13 4.00 -2.74
CA ALA A 244 14.21 2.86 -2.62
C ALA A 244 12.75 3.31 -2.53
N SER A 245 11.80 2.42 -2.88
CA SER A 245 10.37 2.67 -2.73
C SER A 245 9.54 1.40 -2.65
N GLN A 246 8.36 1.49 -2.01
CA GLN A 246 7.33 0.44 -2.03
C GLN A 246 6.32 0.62 -3.18
N ILE A 247 6.15 1.84 -3.68
CA ILE A 247 5.33 2.11 -4.87
C ILE A 247 6.18 1.89 -6.12
N ASN A 248 5.65 2.08 -7.33
CA ASN A 248 6.36 1.89 -8.61
C ASN A 248 6.05 2.97 -9.64
N ARG A 249 5.68 4.16 -9.17
CA ARG A 249 5.35 5.32 -9.99
C ARG A 249 6.29 6.48 -9.74
N ASP A 250 6.63 7.21 -10.80
CA ASP A 250 7.38 8.45 -10.74
C ASP A 250 6.47 9.65 -10.40
N GLU A 251 7.02 10.87 -10.42
CA GLU A 251 6.29 12.12 -10.15
C GLU A 251 5.17 12.45 -11.16
N ASN A 252 5.14 11.77 -12.31
CA ASN A 252 4.12 11.88 -13.35
C ASN A 252 3.03 10.83 -13.23
N GLY A 253 3.17 9.89 -12.29
CA GLY A 253 2.28 8.75 -12.20
C GLY A 253 2.57 7.67 -13.24
N ASP A 254 3.75 7.70 -13.88
CA ASP A 254 4.20 6.71 -14.85
C ASP A 254 5.06 5.64 -14.20
N PHE A 255 5.13 4.45 -14.81
CA PHE A 255 5.99 3.38 -14.31
C PHE A 255 7.46 3.78 -14.32
N ILE A 256 8.19 3.39 -13.29
CA ILE A 256 9.62 3.66 -13.19
C ILE A 256 10.44 2.68 -14.03
N TYR A 257 11.52 3.18 -14.64
CA TYR A 257 12.54 2.39 -15.34
C TYR A 257 13.93 2.58 -14.74
N ASP A 258 14.73 1.51 -14.70
CA ASP A 258 16.16 1.63 -14.36
C ASP A 258 17.02 2.04 -15.57
N GLN A 259 18.31 2.26 -15.32
CA GLN A 259 19.29 2.60 -16.34
C GLN A 259 19.42 1.57 -17.47
N SER A 260 19.06 0.30 -17.24
CA SER A 260 19.05 -0.73 -18.28
C SER A 260 17.78 -0.72 -19.14
N GLY A 261 16.77 0.08 -18.76
CA GLY A 261 15.45 0.13 -19.42
C GLY A 261 14.47 -0.92 -18.88
N GLN A 262 14.77 -1.57 -17.76
CA GLN A 262 13.83 -2.49 -17.13
C GLN A 262 12.69 -1.71 -16.49
N LYS A 263 11.46 -2.03 -16.88
CA LYS A 263 10.23 -1.52 -16.27
C LYS A 263 10.00 -2.16 -14.89
N TYR A 264 9.67 -1.34 -13.88
CA TYR A 264 9.20 -1.82 -12.58
C TYR A 264 7.68 -1.78 -12.53
N ASP A 265 7.05 -2.89 -12.89
CA ASP A 265 5.60 -2.99 -13.04
C ASP A 265 4.90 -3.59 -11.81
N ILE A 266 5.55 -3.62 -10.64
CA ILE A 266 4.99 -4.18 -9.39
C ILE A 266 5.05 -3.14 -8.28
N SER A 267 3.90 -2.89 -7.63
CA SER A 267 3.80 -2.15 -6.38
C SER A 267 3.74 -3.11 -5.20
N LEU A 268 4.29 -2.72 -4.05
CA LEU A 268 4.16 -3.44 -2.78
C LEU A 268 2.90 -3.05 -2.00
N THR A 269 2.03 -2.21 -2.56
CA THR A 269 0.65 -2.01 -2.06
C THR A 269 -0.25 -3.15 -2.51
N ILE A 270 -1.32 -3.43 -1.77
CA ILE A 270 -2.16 -4.62 -1.99
C ILE A 270 -3.16 -4.39 -3.14
N ASN A 271 -3.90 -3.28 -3.09
CA ASN A 271 -5.17 -3.09 -3.81
C ASN A 271 -5.05 -2.38 -5.16
N ARG A 272 -3.88 -2.45 -5.80
CA ARG A 272 -3.67 -1.88 -7.14
C ARG A 272 -3.66 -2.98 -8.20
N GLU A 273 -3.92 -2.58 -9.44
CA GLU A 273 -3.84 -3.50 -10.58
C GLU A 273 -2.48 -4.21 -10.65
N ASP A 274 -1.42 -3.46 -10.38
CA ASP A 274 -0.04 -3.90 -10.28
C ASP A 274 0.42 -4.23 -8.85
N GLY A 275 -0.51 -4.29 -7.91
CA GLY A 275 -0.29 -4.57 -6.50
C GLY A 275 -0.16 -6.05 -6.16
N LEU A 276 0.06 -6.32 -4.87
CA LEU A 276 0.35 -7.66 -4.36
C LEU A 276 -0.79 -8.66 -4.60
N PHE A 277 -2.04 -8.24 -4.48
CA PHE A 277 -3.18 -9.16 -4.66
C PHE A 277 -3.16 -9.78 -6.07
N ASN A 278 -3.20 -8.94 -7.10
CA ASN A 278 -3.19 -9.39 -8.50
C ASN A 278 -1.91 -10.15 -8.88
N ARG A 279 -0.78 -9.80 -8.29
CA ARG A 279 0.52 -10.40 -8.65
C ARG A 279 0.79 -11.75 -7.98
N PHE A 280 0.28 -11.95 -6.76
CA PHE A 280 0.67 -13.07 -5.90
C PHE A 280 -0.47 -13.91 -5.34
N TRP A 281 -1.67 -13.35 -5.23
CA TRP A 281 -2.73 -13.93 -4.41
C TRP A 281 -4.03 -14.22 -5.16
N LYS A 282 -4.25 -13.61 -6.33
CA LYS A 282 -5.49 -13.75 -7.10
C LYS A 282 -5.88 -15.19 -7.39
N GLU A 283 -4.94 -16.02 -7.82
CA GLU A 283 -5.18 -17.44 -8.09
C GLU A 283 -5.45 -18.25 -6.81
N TYR A 284 -4.83 -17.87 -5.69
CA TYR A 284 -5.08 -18.51 -4.40
C TYR A 284 -6.46 -18.16 -3.85
N ASP A 285 -6.88 -16.90 -3.95
CA ASP A 285 -8.24 -16.49 -3.58
C ASP A 285 -9.30 -17.22 -4.42
N ALA A 286 -9.10 -17.36 -5.74
CA ALA A 286 -10.00 -18.12 -6.59
C ALA A 286 -10.08 -19.61 -6.18
N PHE A 287 -8.94 -20.21 -5.84
CA PHE A 287 -8.86 -21.58 -5.33
C PHE A 287 -9.61 -21.74 -4.00
N LEU A 288 -9.51 -20.78 -3.08
CA LEU A 288 -10.21 -20.83 -1.79
C LEU A 288 -11.73 -20.71 -1.93
N ARG A 289 -12.20 -19.90 -2.89
CA ARG A 289 -13.63 -19.67 -3.15
C ARG A 289 -14.30 -20.86 -3.85
N HIS A 290 -13.64 -21.41 -4.87
CA HIS A 290 -14.29 -22.30 -5.85
C HIS A 290 -13.61 -23.66 -6.03
N SER A 291 -12.66 -24.02 -5.16
CA SER A 291 -11.97 -25.31 -5.21
C SER A 291 -11.60 -25.76 -3.79
N ASN A 292 -10.35 -26.18 -3.57
CA ASN A 292 -9.83 -26.58 -2.26
C ASN A 292 -10.60 -27.72 -1.58
N PHE A 293 -11.22 -28.61 -2.35
CA PHE A 293 -11.82 -29.84 -1.84
C PHE A 293 -10.73 -30.86 -1.53
N GLU A 294 -10.88 -31.55 -0.42
CA GLU A 294 -9.93 -32.58 -0.02
C GLU A 294 -10.22 -33.88 -0.79
N VAL A 295 -9.19 -34.45 -1.41
CA VAL A 295 -9.27 -35.74 -2.11
C VAL A 295 -8.35 -36.73 -1.45
N LYS A 296 -8.89 -37.81 -0.91
CA LYS A 296 -8.12 -38.91 -0.35
C LYS A 296 -7.99 -40.03 -1.37
N CYS A 297 -6.77 -40.50 -1.57
CA CYS A 297 -6.50 -41.59 -2.49
C CYS A 297 -5.36 -42.44 -1.93
N THR A 298 -5.52 -43.76 -2.03
CA THR A 298 -4.47 -44.70 -1.67
C THR A 298 -3.66 -45.05 -2.92
N LEU A 299 -2.35 -44.83 -2.83
CA LEU A 299 -1.40 -45.03 -3.91
C LEU A 299 -0.36 -46.08 -3.51
N LYS A 300 0.07 -46.88 -4.49
CA LYS A 300 1.23 -47.75 -4.41
C LYS A 300 2.48 -46.94 -4.76
N LEU A 301 3.23 -46.52 -3.74
CA LEU A 301 4.44 -45.70 -3.89
C LEU A 301 5.63 -46.43 -3.25
N SER A 302 6.78 -46.43 -3.93
CA SER A 302 8.04 -46.86 -3.32
C SER A 302 8.60 -45.78 -2.40
N ASP A 303 9.51 -46.13 -1.50
CA ASP A 303 10.23 -45.15 -0.68
C ASP A 303 10.91 -44.08 -1.56
N ALA A 304 11.47 -44.49 -2.72
CA ALA A 304 12.10 -43.58 -3.66
C ALA A 304 11.10 -42.58 -4.29
N ASP A 305 9.88 -43.02 -4.60
CA ASP A 305 8.84 -42.13 -5.14
C ASP A 305 8.43 -41.08 -4.10
N ILE A 306 8.28 -41.50 -2.84
CA ILE A 306 7.91 -40.63 -1.72
C ILE A 306 8.98 -39.56 -1.50
N PHE A 307 10.26 -39.95 -1.44
CA PHE A 307 11.36 -39.00 -1.18
C PHE A 307 11.64 -38.05 -2.35
N ASN A 308 11.28 -38.42 -3.58
CA ASN A 308 11.46 -37.58 -4.75
C ASN A 308 10.20 -36.81 -5.17
N PHE A 309 9.11 -36.94 -4.41
CA PHE A 309 7.84 -36.30 -4.77
C PHE A 309 7.94 -34.78 -4.66
N ASP A 310 7.66 -34.08 -5.76
CA ASP A 310 7.56 -32.62 -5.75
C ASP A 310 6.15 -32.18 -5.39
N MET A 311 5.97 -31.75 -4.14
CA MET A 311 4.68 -31.30 -3.57
C MET A 311 4.05 -30.13 -4.34
N PHE A 312 4.80 -29.40 -5.16
CA PHE A 312 4.28 -28.28 -5.95
C PHE A 312 3.91 -28.67 -7.38
N LYS A 313 4.19 -29.90 -7.82
CA LYS A 313 3.73 -30.37 -9.13
C LYS A 313 2.26 -30.75 -9.07
N THR A 314 1.56 -30.49 -10.17
CA THR A 314 0.18 -30.96 -10.32
C THR A 314 0.17 -32.49 -10.43
N ALA A 315 -0.53 -33.17 -9.53
CA ALA A 315 -0.86 -34.58 -9.68
C ALA A 315 -2.11 -34.75 -10.55
N ILE A 316 -2.10 -35.72 -11.46
CA ILE A 316 -3.26 -36.08 -12.28
C ILE A 316 -3.77 -37.45 -11.82
N ILE A 317 -5.02 -37.47 -11.37
CA ILE A 317 -5.75 -38.66 -10.94
C ILE A 317 -7.17 -38.57 -11.52
N ASN A 318 -7.61 -39.58 -12.26
CA ASN A 318 -8.87 -39.63 -13.01
C ASN A 318 -9.03 -38.41 -13.93
N ASN A 319 -7.93 -38.00 -14.56
CA ASN A 319 -7.86 -36.77 -15.36
C ASN A 319 -8.24 -35.48 -14.59
N GLN A 320 -8.20 -35.51 -13.26
CA GLN A 320 -8.41 -34.34 -12.39
C GLN A 320 -7.05 -33.79 -11.93
N PRO A 321 -6.83 -32.47 -12.06
CA PRO A 321 -5.64 -31.82 -11.52
C PRO A 321 -5.79 -31.61 -10.02
N LEU A 322 -4.82 -32.13 -9.28
CA LEU A 322 -4.77 -32.13 -7.83
C LEU A 322 -3.41 -31.60 -7.35
N LEU A 323 -3.41 -30.94 -6.19
CA LEU A 323 -2.19 -30.57 -5.48
C LEU A 323 -2.00 -31.51 -4.29
N LEU A 324 -0.82 -32.10 -4.15
CA LEU A 324 -0.53 -32.96 -3.03
C LEU A 324 -0.40 -32.13 -1.75
N LYS A 325 -1.14 -32.51 -0.71
CA LYS A 325 -1.14 -31.86 0.60
C LYS A 325 -0.39 -32.70 1.64
N GLN A 326 -0.56 -34.01 1.62
CA GLN A 326 0.03 -34.90 2.61
C GLN A 326 0.24 -36.32 2.05
N ILE A 327 1.35 -36.95 2.44
CA ILE A 327 1.61 -38.38 2.26
C ILE A 327 1.77 -39.02 3.65
N LYS A 328 0.99 -40.06 3.97
CA LYS A 328 1.17 -40.86 5.19
C LYS A 328 1.69 -42.25 4.83
N TYR A 329 2.94 -42.52 5.17
CA TYR A 329 3.63 -43.76 4.83
C TYR A 329 4.32 -44.40 6.04
N LYS A 330 4.66 -45.69 5.91
CA LYS A 330 5.52 -46.43 6.84
C LYS A 330 6.85 -46.72 6.15
N LEU A 331 7.96 -46.51 6.86
CA LEU A 331 9.32 -46.72 6.34
C LEU A 331 9.63 -48.22 6.12
N ASN A 332 10.51 -48.51 5.14
CA ASN A 332 11.04 -49.83 4.80
C ASN A 332 10.01 -50.83 4.24
N GLN A 333 9.13 -50.36 3.36
CA GLN A 333 8.24 -51.22 2.57
C GLN A 333 8.52 -50.97 1.09
N GLU A 334 8.93 -52.00 0.34
CA GLU A 334 9.30 -51.86 -1.10
C GLU A 334 8.16 -51.27 -1.94
N ASP A 335 6.91 -51.55 -1.55
CA ASP A 335 5.68 -51.14 -2.24
C ASP A 335 4.63 -50.71 -1.20
N ALA A 336 4.89 -49.61 -0.50
CA ALA A 336 4.00 -49.12 0.55
C ALA A 336 2.66 -48.66 -0.04
N ILE A 337 1.58 -49.32 0.38
CA ILE A 337 0.23 -48.79 0.22
C ILE A 337 0.12 -47.55 1.12
N THR A 338 0.02 -46.39 0.49
CA THR A 338 0.25 -45.09 1.12
C THR A 338 -0.99 -44.23 0.99
N GLU A 339 -1.50 -43.74 2.12
CA GLU A 339 -2.64 -42.81 2.13
C GLU A 339 -2.14 -41.41 1.75
N CYS A 340 -2.60 -40.90 0.61
CA CYS A 340 -2.27 -39.58 0.12
C CYS A 340 -3.51 -38.67 0.20
N THR A 341 -3.30 -37.44 0.64
CA THR A 341 -4.32 -36.38 0.68
C THR A 341 -3.93 -35.30 -0.30
N PHE A 342 -4.87 -34.92 -1.14
CA PHE A 342 -4.73 -33.90 -2.17
C PHE A 342 -5.79 -32.81 -2.02
N GLN A 343 -5.60 -31.72 -2.74
CA GLN A 343 -6.56 -30.64 -2.92
C GLN A 343 -6.88 -30.48 -4.40
N THR A 344 -8.15 -30.26 -4.73
CA THR A 344 -8.57 -29.98 -6.11
C THR A 344 -7.98 -28.67 -6.62
N LEU A 345 -7.57 -28.60 -7.89
CA LEU A 345 -7.08 -27.36 -8.50
C LEU A 345 -8.05 -26.75 -9.52
N ARG A 346 -8.96 -27.55 -10.08
CA ARG A 346 -9.98 -27.04 -11.01
C ARG A 346 -11.01 -26.24 -10.22
N LEU A 347 -11.34 -25.04 -10.71
CA LEU A 347 -12.43 -24.24 -10.18
C LEU A 347 -13.78 -24.84 -10.60
N TYR A 348 -14.70 -24.96 -9.65
CA TYR A 348 -16.03 -25.54 -9.85
C TYR A 348 -17.07 -24.43 -10.00
N GLU A 349 -17.85 -24.51 -11.08
CA GLU A 349 -18.88 -23.53 -11.42
C GLU A 349 -20.14 -23.66 -10.53
N PRO A 350 -20.94 -22.58 -10.39
CA PRO A 350 -20.75 -21.27 -11.01
C PRO A 350 -19.81 -20.34 -10.23
N TYR A 351 -19.00 -19.55 -10.95
CA TYR A 351 -18.17 -18.48 -10.38
C TYR A 351 -18.13 -17.27 -11.31
N HIS A 352 -17.96 -16.08 -10.73
CA HIS A 352 -17.81 -14.81 -11.46
C HIS A 352 -16.59 -14.05 -10.94
N LEU A 353 -15.39 -14.61 -11.16
CA LEU A 353 -14.13 -14.07 -10.62
C LEU A 353 -13.87 -12.60 -10.98
N GLU A 354 -14.32 -12.14 -12.15
CA GLU A 354 -14.17 -10.74 -12.57
C GLU A 354 -14.93 -9.76 -11.67
N GLU A 355 -16.04 -10.20 -11.06
CA GLU A 355 -16.84 -9.42 -10.13
C GLU A 355 -16.36 -9.64 -8.69
N GLU A 356 -16.17 -10.90 -8.30
CA GLU A 356 -15.75 -11.31 -6.96
C GLU A 356 -14.38 -10.74 -6.59
N GLN A 357 -13.46 -10.64 -7.55
CA GLN A 357 -12.09 -10.18 -7.34
C GLN A 357 -11.83 -8.81 -7.97
N LYS A 358 -12.89 -8.06 -8.31
CA LYS A 358 -12.75 -6.76 -8.94
C LYS A 358 -12.03 -5.78 -8.02
N ILE A 359 -10.92 -5.23 -8.51
CA ILE A 359 -10.29 -4.07 -7.88
C ILE A 359 -11.08 -2.82 -8.29
N PRO A 360 -11.62 -2.03 -7.36
CA PRO A 360 -12.33 -0.82 -7.71
C PRO A 360 -11.37 0.20 -8.33
N VAL A 361 -11.83 0.90 -9.34
CA VAL A 361 -11.07 1.94 -10.05
C VAL A 361 -11.74 3.27 -9.73
N TYR A 362 -10.93 4.28 -9.41
CA TYR A 362 -11.43 5.65 -9.28
C TYR A 362 -11.45 6.33 -10.66
N ILE A 363 -12.33 7.30 -10.79
CA ILE A 363 -12.56 8.08 -11.99
C ILE A 363 -11.90 9.44 -11.78
N PRO A 364 -11.27 10.03 -12.81
CA PRO A 364 -10.80 11.40 -12.74
C PRO A 364 -11.93 12.36 -12.34
N GLN A 365 -11.68 13.17 -11.32
CA GLN A 365 -12.62 14.18 -10.82
C GLN A 365 -13.04 15.18 -11.91
N LYS A 366 -14.34 15.26 -12.23
CA LYS A 366 -14.83 16.15 -13.30
C LYS A 366 -15.02 17.60 -12.84
N TYR A 367 -15.50 17.78 -11.62
CA TYR A 367 -15.89 19.09 -11.08
C TYR A 367 -15.08 19.46 -9.84
N PHE A 368 -14.83 20.74 -9.62
CA PHE A 368 -14.17 21.27 -8.43
C PHE A 368 -14.87 22.54 -7.95
N TRP A 369 -14.58 22.99 -6.73
CA TRP A 369 -15.12 24.27 -6.25
C TRP A 369 -14.13 25.40 -6.55
N ASP A 370 -14.41 26.22 -7.56
CA ASP A 370 -13.72 27.48 -7.73
C ASP A 370 -14.14 28.47 -6.64
N TRP A 371 -13.32 29.49 -6.35
CA TRP A 371 -13.56 30.36 -5.20
C TRP A 371 -13.28 31.84 -5.48
N SER A 372 -14.00 32.67 -4.75
CA SER A 372 -13.73 34.11 -4.63
C SER A 372 -13.74 34.52 -3.16
N SER A 373 -13.00 35.57 -2.81
CA SER A 373 -12.94 36.08 -1.44
C SER A 373 -13.14 37.59 -1.39
N VAL A 374 -13.91 38.03 -0.39
CA VAL A 374 -14.09 39.43 -0.03
C VAL A 374 -13.71 39.62 1.43
N LYS A 375 -12.82 40.55 1.75
CA LYS A 375 -12.39 40.90 3.12
C LYS A 375 -12.93 42.28 3.50
N VAL A 376 -13.44 42.41 4.72
CA VAL A 376 -13.96 43.67 5.28
C VAL A 376 -13.41 43.86 6.69
N PRO A 377 -12.57 44.90 6.94
CA PRO A 377 -11.92 45.76 5.95
C PRO A 377 -10.89 44.99 5.10
N ASN A 378 -10.54 45.51 3.91
CA ASN A 378 -9.53 44.91 3.04
C ASN A 378 -8.12 45.34 3.45
N THR A 379 -7.61 44.76 4.54
CA THR A 379 -6.35 45.22 5.13
C THR A 379 -5.13 45.04 4.23
N GLU A 380 -5.14 44.07 3.31
CA GLU A 380 -4.04 43.87 2.35
C GLU A 380 -3.93 45.03 1.37
N GLU A 381 -5.05 45.48 0.80
CA GLU A 381 -5.09 46.66 -0.07
C GLU A 381 -4.74 47.94 0.71
N ASP A 382 -5.22 48.06 1.95
CA ASP A 382 -4.86 49.19 2.82
C ASP A 382 -3.34 49.25 3.10
N TRP A 383 -2.70 48.09 3.29
CA TRP A 383 -1.24 47.99 3.51
C TRP A 383 -0.42 48.19 2.24
N ASP A 384 -0.85 47.64 1.12
CA ASP A 384 -0.21 47.86 -0.18
C ASP A 384 -0.26 49.36 -0.54
N ASN A 385 -1.41 50.01 -0.34
CA ASN A 385 -1.56 51.45 -0.51
C ASN A 385 -0.68 52.25 0.47
N ALA A 386 -0.42 51.71 1.66
CA ALA A 386 0.51 52.29 2.64
C ALA A 386 1.98 51.91 2.41
N GLY A 387 2.30 51.09 1.39
CA GLY A 387 3.66 50.64 1.08
C GLY A 387 4.25 49.64 2.09
N ILE A 388 3.41 48.91 2.84
CA ILE A 388 3.83 47.95 3.85
C ILE A 388 3.89 46.54 3.24
N PRO A 389 5.06 45.87 3.20
CA PRO A 389 5.19 44.54 2.61
C PRO A 389 4.39 43.45 3.36
N TRP A 390 3.66 42.63 2.61
CA TRP A 390 2.76 41.58 3.13
C TRP A 390 3.43 40.55 4.07
N TYR A 391 4.73 40.26 3.92
CA TYR A 391 5.44 39.29 4.77
C TYR A 391 5.69 39.79 6.20
N ILE A 392 5.40 41.06 6.50
CA ILE A 392 5.54 41.67 7.83
C ILE A 392 4.27 41.45 8.70
N VAL A 393 3.21 40.90 8.11
CA VAL A 393 1.89 40.82 8.73
C VAL A 393 1.49 39.37 8.98
N SER A 394 2.03 38.76 10.04
CA SER A 394 1.58 37.43 10.48
C SER A 394 0.47 37.54 11.52
N GLY A 395 -0.77 37.27 11.12
CA GLY A 395 -1.90 37.20 12.05
C GLY A 395 -1.86 35.95 12.94
N THR A 396 -2.24 36.09 14.21
CA THR A 396 -2.55 34.96 15.12
C THR A 396 -4.07 34.90 15.29
N THR A 397 -4.67 33.72 15.12
CA THR A 397 -6.11 33.55 14.92
C THR A 397 -6.80 32.86 16.09
N ASP A 398 -7.86 33.49 16.63
CA ASP A 398 -9.07 32.78 17.04
C ASP A 398 -10.01 32.80 15.83
N THR A 399 -10.32 31.65 15.24
CA THR A 399 -11.15 31.59 14.02
C THR A 399 -12.52 31.00 14.33
N VAL A 400 -13.56 31.77 14.05
CA VAL A 400 -14.95 31.33 14.10
C VAL A 400 -15.47 31.22 12.67
N ILE A 401 -15.94 30.03 12.25
CA ILE A 401 -16.68 29.88 10.98
C ILE A 401 -18.16 30.04 11.29
N ILE A 402 -18.88 30.78 10.46
CA ILE A 402 -20.34 30.74 10.42
C ILE A 402 -20.76 30.09 9.10
N VAL A 403 -21.45 28.94 9.17
CA VAL A 403 -22.03 28.21 8.02
C VAL A 403 -23.54 28.31 8.13
N ASN A 404 -24.21 28.92 7.14
CA ASN A 404 -25.68 29.08 7.14
C ASN A 404 -26.26 29.69 8.43
N GLY A 405 -25.50 30.54 9.13
CA GLY A 405 -25.91 31.17 10.38
C GLY A 405 -25.50 30.43 11.66
N GLU A 406 -24.90 29.24 11.57
CA GLU A 406 -24.42 28.47 12.71
C GLU A 406 -22.90 28.53 12.87
N GLN A 407 -22.42 28.65 14.12
CA GLN A 407 -21.01 28.69 14.43
C GLN A 407 -20.39 27.28 14.41
N VAL A 408 -19.35 27.09 13.59
CA VAL A 408 -18.63 25.83 13.39
C VAL A 408 -17.12 26.03 13.63
N ALA A 409 -16.47 25.05 14.24
CA ALA A 409 -15.01 25.08 14.42
C ALA A 409 -14.28 24.95 13.07
N THR A 410 -13.26 25.79 12.84
CA THR A 410 -12.55 25.94 11.56
C THR A 410 -11.98 24.66 10.97
N LYS A 411 -11.46 23.78 11.81
CA LYS A 411 -10.70 22.60 11.38
C LYS A 411 -11.57 21.41 10.93
N LYS A 412 -12.89 21.58 10.78
CA LYS A 412 -13.85 20.47 10.57
C LYS A 412 -14.55 20.44 9.21
N ILE A 413 -14.37 21.41 8.32
CA ILE A 413 -15.10 21.44 7.04
C ILE A 413 -14.21 20.92 5.92
N ALA A 414 -14.21 19.60 5.77
CA ALA A 414 -13.76 18.94 4.55
C ALA A 414 -14.74 19.24 3.42
N MET A 415 -14.24 19.67 2.25
CA MET A 415 -15.07 19.90 1.07
C MET A 415 -14.97 18.70 0.13
N MET A 416 -16.09 18.01 -0.09
CA MET A 416 -16.20 16.99 -1.13
C MET A 416 -16.32 17.65 -2.52
N PRO A 417 -15.91 16.96 -3.60
CA PRO A 417 -16.16 17.43 -4.96
C PRO A 417 -17.62 17.81 -5.18
N PRO A 418 -17.92 18.86 -5.97
CA PRO A 418 -19.29 19.13 -6.40
C PRO A 418 -19.84 17.97 -7.23
N THR A 419 -21.10 17.62 -7.03
CA THR A 419 -21.80 16.69 -7.92
C THR A 419 -22.15 17.37 -9.24
N GLU A 420 -22.49 16.57 -10.26
CA GLU A 420 -22.99 17.10 -11.53
C GLU A 420 -24.24 17.97 -11.35
N GLU A 421 -25.17 17.56 -10.49
CA GLU A 421 -26.36 18.36 -10.17
C GLU A 421 -25.99 19.71 -9.57
N GLN A 422 -25.03 19.75 -8.64
CA GLN A 422 -24.56 21.01 -8.03
C GLN A 422 -23.94 21.93 -9.08
N PHE A 423 -23.16 21.37 -10.01
CA PHE A 423 -22.61 22.11 -11.14
C PHE A 423 -23.70 22.67 -12.06
N GLN A 424 -24.69 21.86 -12.46
CA GLN A 424 -25.79 22.31 -13.32
C GLN A 424 -26.64 23.39 -12.66
N ASN A 425 -26.88 23.26 -11.35
CA ASN A 425 -27.66 24.23 -10.58
C ASN A 425 -26.85 25.47 -10.16
N GLN A 426 -25.54 25.50 -10.44
CA GLN A 426 -24.63 26.57 -10.03
C GLN A 426 -24.74 26.87 -8.52
N GLU A 427 -24.82 25.81 -7.71
CA GLU A 427 -24.96 25.91 -6.25
C GLU A 427 -23.77 26.70 -5.66
N LYS A 428 -24.04 27.61 -4.73
CA LYS A 428 -22.98 28.39 -4.07
C LYS A 428 -22.82 27.95 -2.62
N ARG A 429 -21.58 27.77 -2.19
CA ARG A 429 -21.24 27.60 -0.77
C ARG A 429 -20.55 28.85 -0.26
N ILE A 430 -21.12 29.44 0.79
CA ILE A 430 -20.61 30.69 1.37
C ILE A 430 -20.12 30.41 2.78
N PHE A 431 -18.87 30.75 3.05
CA PHE A 431 -18.25 30.66 4.37
C PHE A 431 -17.86 32.05 4.83
N ILE A 432 -18.27 32.42 6.04
CA ILE A 432 -17.90 33.69 6.66
C ILE A 432 -16.95 33.40 7.81
N TYR A 433 -15.76 33.98 7.73
CA TYR A 433 -14.70 33.87 8.72
C TYR A 433 -14.56 35.19 9.43
N GLN A 434 -14.48 35.14 10.75
CA GLN A 434 -14.09 36.28 11.56
C GLN A 434 -12.77 35.95 12.24
N TYR A 435 -11.77 36.81 12.02
CA TYR A 435 -10.45 36.69 12.62
C TYR A 435 -9.85 38.07 12.88
N VAL A 436 -8.77 38.10 13.66
CA VAL A 436 -8.04 39.32 13.98
C VAL A 436 -6.66 39.24 13.36
N VAL A 437 -6.23 40.32 12.70
CA VAL A 437 -4.85 40.43 12.20
C VAL A 437 -4.06 41.37 13.08
N LYS A 438 -2.84 40.95 13.41
CA LYS A 438 -1.87 41.72 14.17
C LYS A 438 -0.56 41.81 13.38
N PRO A 439 -0.07 43.00 13.04
CA PRO A 439 1.25 43.15 12.44
C PRO A 439 2.33 42.67 13.41
N SER A 440 3.17 41.72 13.00
CA SER A 440 4.12 41.07 13.91
C SER A 440 5.41 41.86 14.11
N LEU A 441 5.74 42.79 13.21
CA LEU A 441 6.98 43.59 13.29
C LEU A 441 6.73 45.10 13.46
N ILE A 442 5.50 45.52 13.78
CA ILE A 442 5.19 46.93 14.09
C ILE A 442 4.81 47.03 15.58
N PRO A 443 5.76 47.43 16.44
CA PRO A 443 5.49 47.59 17.87
C PRO A 443 4.36 48.61 18.11
N GLY A 444 3.32 48.21 18.83
CA GLY A 444 2.18 49.07 19.17
C GLY A 444 1.06 49.14 18.12
N ALA A 445 1.14 48.38 17.02
CA ALA A 445 0.05 48.32 16.05
C ALA A 445 -1.22 47.69 16.66
N ALA A 446 -2.37 48.33 16.41
CA ALA A 446 -3.66 47.84 16.86
C ALA A 446 -4.05 46.57 16.09
N SER A 447 -4.69 45.64 16.80
CA SER A 447 -5.36 44.49 16.21
C SER A 447 -6.53 44.96 15.34
N VAL A 448 -6.62 44.45 14.11
CA VAL A 448 -7.72 44.75 13.18
C VAL A 448 -8.63 43.53 13.05
N PRO A 449 -9.90 43.60 13.47
CA PRO A 449 -10.86 42.55 13.19
C PRO A 449 -11.21 42.54 11.70
N ILE A 450 -11.17 41.36 11.08
CA ILE A 450 -11.48 41.15 9.68
C ILE A 450 -12.61 40.14 9.58
N GLN A 451 -13.62 40.47 8.77
CA GLN A 451 -14.59 39.52 8.27
C GLN A 451 -14.23 39.15 6.82
N GLN A 452 -13.90 37.88 6.58
CA GLN A 452 -13.65 37.35 5.24
C GLN A 452 -14.82 36.48 4.81
N THR A 453 -15.39 36.77 3.64
CA THR A 453 -16.39 35.92 3.00
C THR A 453 -15.72 35.15 1.87
N LEU A 454 -15.76 33.82 1.92
CA LEU A 454 -15.37 32.93 0.82
C LEU A 454 -16.64 32.42 0.14
N THR A 455 -16.73 32.63 -1.17
CA THR A 455 -17.81 32.07 -2.00
C THR A 455 -17.21 31.04 -2.93
N TYR A 456 -17.69 29.80 -2.82
CA TYR A 456 -17.33 28.69 -3.67
C TYR A 456 -18.43 28.42 -4.70
N THR A 457 -18.03 28.24 -5.94
CA THR A 457 -18.89 27.94 -7.09
C THR A 457 -18.35 26.73 -7.84
N PRO A 458 -19.18 25.79 -8.27
CA PRO A 458 -18.74 24.60 -8.96
C PRO A 458 -18.24 24.97 -10.35
N ALA A 459 -17.07 24.43 -10.71
CA ALA A 459 -16.40 24.60 -11.99
C ALA A 459 -15.96 23.24 -12.55
N ILE A 460 -15.58 23.22 -13.82
CA ILE A 460 -15.18 22.00 -14.54
C ILE A 460 -13.65 21.94 -14.68
N ILE A 461 -13.08 20.76 -14.43
CA ILE A 461 -11.65 20.50 -14.69
C ILE A 461 -11.49 20.24 -16.20
N ASN A 462 -10.62 21.03 -16.85
CA ASN A 462 -10.21 20.78 -18.22
C ASN A 462 -8.96 19.90 -18.21
N TYR A 463 -9.12 18.62 -18.55
CA TYR A 463 -8.05 17.62 -18.61
C TYR A 463 -7.20 17.70 -19.88
#